data_AF-A0A971R811-F1
#
_entry.id   AF-A0A971R811-F1
#
_cell.length_a   1.000
_cell.length_b   1.000
_cell.length_c   1.000
_cell.angle_alpha   90.00
_cell.angle_beta   90.00
_cell.angle_gamma   90.00
#
_symmetry.space_group_name_H-M   'P 1'
#
loop_
_entity.id
_entity.type
_entity.pdbx_description
1 polymer ?
#
loop_
_entity_poly.entity_id
_entity_poly.type
_entity_poly.pdbx_seq_one_letter_code
_entity_poly.pdbx_strand_id
1 'polypeptide(L)'
;MIVSHQAVSALRTYRYHRTPQRRVTSEAAALAFVDEVGFAYLFGERGAEMPTLWGAICGQDRPVPRNHNDADLGRTWSWKDSLPSRGEVFYGKLLRKKPMLVSLQLLPYFYALSPNYGDLDDYQQQYEDGLLTIEARNIYQALLDHGPMSTSRLRQEAGLQGGGANARRFENAITELQVQIKIAKTGISDANRWGYAYVYDLFLRAFPQVSEQARLISSDEAMTTLLLKHLNNTVAQSESALKRLFDWDSWEWERLIERLTQAGQLVADLNIEGVRGPHLATRETCVELGVKP
;
A
#
# COMPACT_ATOMS: atom_id res chain seq x y z
N MET A 1 -17.02 22.93 10.94
CA MET A 1 -18.14 22.60 10.01
C MET A 1 -18.85 21.30 10.44
N ILE A 2 -20.11 21.03 10.06
CA ILE A 2 -20.83 19.76 10.37
C ILE A 2 -21.37 19.13 9.08
N VAL A 3 -21.16 17.82 8.88
CA VAL A 3 -21.67 17.02 7.76
C VAL A 3 -22.36 15.75 8.25
N SER A 4 -23.31 15.23 7.45
CA SER A 4 -24.01 14.00 7.77
C SER A 4 -23.10 12.77 7.63
N HIS A 5 -23.17 11.87 8.62
CA HIS A 5 -22.51 10.56 8.55
C HIS A 5 -22.96 9.73 7.33
N GLN A 6 -24.23 9.86 6.93
CA GLN A 6 -24.76 9.16 5.77
C GLN A 6 -24.14 9.68 4.47
N ALA A 7 -23.96 11.00 4.34
CA ALA A 7 -23.32 11.61 3.17
C ALA A 7 -21.86 11.17 3.03
N VAL A 8 -21.10 11.20 4.14
CA VAL A 8 -19.72 10.70 4.18
C VAL A 8 -19.65 9.22 3.80
N SER A 9 -20.53 8.39 4.37
CA SER A 9 -20.57 6.96 4.09
C SER A 9 -20.94 6.65 2.63
N ALA A 10 -21.89 7.38 2.06
CA ALA A 10 -22.32 7.22 0.67
C ALA A 10 -21.20 7.59 -0.30
N LEU A 11 -20.54 8.74 -0.08
CA LEU A 11 -19.44 9.19 -0.91
C LEU A 11 -18.25 8.22 -0.84
N ARG A 12 -17.90 7.74 0.36
CA ARG A 12 -16.85 6.72 0.52
C ARG A 12 -17.20 5.42 -0.19
N THR A 13 -18.45 4.96 -0.07
CA THR A 13 -18.94 3.76 -0.76
C THR A 13 -18.82 3.91 -2.28
N TYR A 14 -19.14 5.09 -2.82
CA TYR A 14 -18.97 5.40 -4.23
C TYR A 14 -17.48 5.40 -4.65
N ARG A 15 -16.61 6.13 -3.93
CA ARG A 15 -15.17 6.24 -4.21
C ARG A 15 -14.46 4.89 -4.12
N TYR A 16 -14.94 3.97 -3.28
CA TYR A 16 -14.39 2.61 -3.16
C TYR A 16 -14.96 1.60 -4.16
N HIS A 17 -15.81 2.03 -5.08
CA HIS A 17 -16.49 1.14 -6.04
C HIS A 17 -17.32 0.05 -5.33
N ARG A 18 -17.85 0.35 -4.14
CA ARG A 18 -18.70 -0.55 -3.35
C ARG A 18 -20.19 -0.38 -3.68
N THR A 19 -20.51 -0.09 -4.93
CA THR A 19 -21.87 -0.07 -5.46
C THR A 19 -22.00 -1.02 -6.66
N PRO A 20 -23.17 -1.63 -6.91
CA PRO A 20 -23.34 -2.55 -8.04
C PRO A 20 -22.96 -1.95 -9.40
N GLN A 21 -23.18 -0.65 -9.59
CA GLN A 21 -22.93 0.07 -10.84
C GLN A 21 -21.44 0.35 -11.10
N ARG A 22 -20.62 0.40 -10.04
CA ARG A 22 -19.16 0.65 -10.14
C ARG A 22 -18.32 -0.61 -9.94
N ARG A 23 -18.96 -1.76 -9.75
CA ARG A 23 -18.30 -3.02 -9.47
C ARG A 23 -17.22 -3.33 -10.51
N VAL A 24 -16.05 -3.74 -10.03
CA VAL A 24 -14.94 -4.18 -10.86
C VAL A 24 -15.20 -5.61 -11.34
N THR A 25 -15.41 -5.77 -12.65
CA THR A 25 -15.81 -7.06 -13.27
C THR A 25 -14.76 -7.67 -14.18
N SER A 26 -13.67 -6.95 -14.50
CA SER A 26 -12.56 -7.42 -15.32
C SER A 26 -11.21 -7.01 -14.73
N GLU A 27 -10.14 -7.67 -15.16
CA GLU A 27 -8.79 -7.36 -14.72
C GLU A 27 -8.35 -5.95 -15.16
N ALA A 28 -8.72 -5.53 -16.37
CA ALA A 28 -8.48 -4.16 -16.83
C ALA A 28 -9.20 -3.12 -15.96
N ALA A 29 -10.43 -3.42 -15.51
CA ALA A 29 -11.14 -2.56 -14.56
C ALA A 29 -10.47 -2.57 -13.17
N ALA A 30 -9.82 -3.66 -12.77
CA ALA A 30 -9.07 -3.72 -11.51
C ALA A 30 -7.83 -2.85 -11.55
N LEU A 31 -7.09 -2.85 -12.67
CA LEU A 31 -5.99 -1.91 -12.90
C LEU A 31 -6.49 -0.46 -12.85
N ALA A 32 -7.54 -0.14 -13.61
CA ALA A 32 -8.13 1.19 -13.62
C ALA A 32 -8.61 1.64 -12.23
N PHE A 33 -9.17 0.73 -11.43
CA PHE A 33 -9.52 1.02 -10.04
C PHE A 33 -8.29 1.35 -9.20
N VAL A 34 -7.22 0.56 -9.28
CA VAL A 34 -5.96 0.82 -8.54
C VAL A 34 -5.35 2.16 -8.94
N ASP A 35 -5.37 2.52 -10.22
CA ASP A 35 -4.92 3.83 -10.70
C ASP A 35 -5.83 4.98 -10.21
N GLU A 36 -7.15 4.77 -10.24
CA GLU A 36 -8.14 5.75 -9.76
C GLU A 36 -7.97 6.03 -8.26
N VAL A 37 -7.78 5.01 -7.42
CA VAL A 37 -7.60 5.20 -5.97
C VAL A 37 -6.13 5.37 -5.58
N GLY A 38 -5.19 5.13 -6.48
CA GLY A 38 -3.75 5.27 -6.26
C GLY A 38 -3.14 4.14 -5.43
N PHE A 39 -3.77 3.74 -4.33
CA PHE A 39 -3.39 2.56 -3.55
C PHE A 39 -4.56 1.99 -2.76
N ALA A 40 -4.58 0.66 -2.63
CA ALA A 40 -5.66 -0.07 -1.96
C ALA A 40 -5.13 -1.32 -1.25
N TYR A 41 -5.75 -1.71 -0.14
CA TYR A 41 -5.51 -3.03 0.44
C TYR A 41 -6.12 -4.13 -0.42
N LEU A 42 -5.63 -5.36 -0.27
CA LEU A 42 -6.27 -6.50 -0.93
C LEU A 42 -7.64 -6.80 -0.29
N PHE A 43 -7.69 -6.98 1.03
CA PHE A 43 -8.90 -7.37 1.79
C PHE A 43 -9.27 -6.42 2.95
N GLY A 44 -8.45 -5.40 3.22
CA GLY A 44 -8.64 -4.47 4.35
C GLY A 44 -7.84 -4.86 5.60
N GLU A 45 -7.76 -3.95 6.57
CA GLU A 45 -7.11 -4.15 7.86
C GLU A 45 -7.93 -3.51 8.99
N ARG A 46 -8.03 -4.21 10.12
CA ARG A 46 -8.76 -3.70 11.28
C ARG A 46 -8.16 -2.38 11.78
N GLY A 47 -8.99 -1.36 11.87
CA GLY A 47 -8.60 -0.04 12.37
C GLY A 47 -7.79 0.80 11.38
N ALA A 48 -7.84 0.46 10.09
CA ALA A 48 -7.36 1.28 8.98
C ALA A 48 -8.45 1.38 7.91
N GLU A 49 -9.01 2.58 7.72
CA GLU A 49 -9.97 2.87 6.66
C GLU A 49 -9.20 3.01 5.33
N MET A 50 -9.56 2.23 4.31
CA MET A 50 -8.84 2.18 3.04
C MET A 50 -9.73 1.55 1.95
N PRO A 51 -9.66 2.00 0.69
CA PRO A 51 -10.21 1.23 -0.42
C PRO A 51 -9.61 -0.19 -0.45
N THR A 52 -10.40 -1.16 -0.93
CA THR A 52 -9.93 -2.54 -1.10
C THR A 52 -10.27 -3.05 -2.49
N LEU A 53 -9.36 -3.81 -3.09
CA LEU A 53 -9.65 -4.49 -4.35
C LEU A 53 -10.83 -5.48 -4.17
N TRP A 54 -10.87 -6.19 -3.03
CA TRP A 54 -12.00 -7.06 -2.67
C TRP A 54 -13.35 -6.32 -2.71
N GLY A 55 -13.47 -5.19 -2.01
CA GLY A 55 -14.72 -4.43 -1.95
C GLY A 55 -15.16 -3.92 -3.33
N ALA A 56 -14.21 -3.46 -4.14
CA ALA A 56 -14.45 -3.02 -5.51
C ALA A 56 -14.93 -4.17 -6.42
N ILE A 57 -14.32 -5.35 -6.31
CA ILE A 57 -14.73 -6.56 -7.04
C ILE A 57 -16.11 -7.04 -6.61
N CYS A 58 -16.43 -6.92 -5.32
CA CYS A 58 -17.74 -7.30 -4.80
C CYS A 58 -18.83 -6.30 -5.23
N GLY A 59 -18.48 -5.03 -5.41
CA GLY A 59 -19.46 -3.96 -5.65
C GLY A 59 -20.32 -3.67 -4.43
N GLN A 60 -19.88 -4.07 -3.23
CA GLN A 60 -20.57 -3.89 -1.95
C GLN A 60 -19.63 -4.11 -0.78
N ASP A 61 -20.01 -3.65 0.41
CA ASP A 61 -19.30 -3.95 1.64
C ASP A 61 -19.71 -5.34 2.18
N ARG A 62 -18.89 -6.36 1.93
CA ARG A 62 -19.14 -7.71 2.43
C ARG A 62 -17.87 -8.34 3.02
N PRO A 63 -18.01 -9.20 4.05
CA PRO A 63 -16.88 -9.90 4.63
C PRO A 63 -16.27 -10.88 3.62
N VAL A 64 -14.95 -11.10 3.75
CA VAL A 64 -14.24 -12.13 2.98
C VAL A 64 -14.75 -13.51 3.43
N PRO A 65 -15.22 -14.37 2.50
CA PRO A 65 -15.73 -15.69 2.85
C PRO A 65 -14.60 -16.58 3.39
N ARG A 66 -14.96 -17.54 4.25
CA ARG A 66 -14.00 -18.50 4.82
C ARG A 66 -13.63 -19.63 3.86
N ASN A 67 -14.48 -19.92 2.88
CA ASN A 67 -14.24 -20.96 1.88
C ASN A 67 -13.68 -20.32 0.58
N HIS A 68 -13.09 -21.15 -0.26
CA HIS A 68 -12.51 -20.73 -1.54
C HIS A 68 -13.50 -20.82 -2.72
N ASN A 69 -14.77 -21.15 -2.46
CA ASN A 69 -15.81 -21.33 -3.48
C ASN A 69 -16.58 -20.03 -3.73
N ASP A 70 -15.85 -18.94 -3.99
CA ASP A 70 -16.42 -17.64 -4.27
C ASP A 70 -15.71 -17.04 -5.50
N ALA A 71 -16.50 -16.70 -6.53
CA ALA A 71 -15.96 -16.23 -7.80
C ALA A 71 -15.22 -14.88 -7.66
N ASP A 72 -15.67 -14.00 -6.76
CA ASP A 72 -14.98 -12.73 -6.50
C ASP A 72 -13.68 -12.97 -5.77
N LEU A 73 -13.65 -13.95 -4.87
CA LEU A 73 -12.44 -14.31 -4.13
C LEU A 73 -11.41 -14.88 -5.10
N GLY A 74 -11.85 -15.77 -6.01
CA GLY A 74 -11.02 -16.28 -7.11
C GLY A 74 -10.46 -15.17 -7.98
N ARG A 75 -11.28 -14.19 -8.42
CA ARG A 75 -10.82 -13.02 -9.18
C ARG A 75 -9.83 -12.18 -8.39
N THR A 76 -10.10 -11.93 -7.10
CA THR A 76 -9.21 -11.15 -6.23
C THR A 76 -7.83 -11.78 -6.15
N TRP A 77 -7.74 -13.10 -5.91
CA TRP A 77 -6.47 -13.81 -5.85
C TRP A 77 -5.76 -13.85 -7.21
N SER A 78 -6.49 -14.14 -8.28
CA SER A 78 -5.94 -14.18 -9.64
C SER A 78 -5.34 -12.83 -10.02
N TRP A 79 -6.07 -11.74 -9.87
CA TRP A 79 -5.62 -10.41 -10.29
C TRP A 79 -4.51 -9.86 -9.41
N LYS A 80 -4.48 -10.20 -8.12
CA LYS A 80 -3.34 -9.85 -7.26
C LYS A 80 -2.04 -10.51 -7.75
N ASP A 81 -2.10 -11.65 -8.44
CA ASP A 81 -0.92 -12.34 -8.92
C ASP A 81 -0.56 -11.86 -10.33
N SER A 82 -1.54 -11.76 -11.23
CA SER A 82 -1.30 -11.45 -12.64
C SER A 82 -0.92 -9.99 -12.90
N LEU A 83 -1.56 -9.00 -12.25
CA LEU A 83 -1.23 -7.58 -12.41
C LEU A 83 0.24 -7.25 -12.04
N PRO A 84 0.73 -7.58 -10.83
CA PRO A 84 2.11 -7.28 -10.47
C PRO A 84 3.13 -8.16 -11.21
N SER A 85 2.76 -9.38 -11.65
CA SER A 85 3.65 -10.19 -12.50
C SER A 85 3.93 -9.54 -13.86
N ARG A 86 3.00 -8.71 -14.37
CA ARG A 86 3.21 -7.89 -15.56
C ARG A 86 3.83 -6.51 -15.27
N GLY A 87 4.11 -6.22 -14.00
CA GLY A 87 4.64 -4.93 -13.56
C GLY A 87 3.65 -3.77 -13.70
N GLU A 88 2.35 -4.03 -13.86
CA GLU A 88 1.33 -2.98 -14.06
C GLU A 88 0.91 -2.29 -12.75
N VAL A 89 1.16 -2.94 -11.61
CA VAL A 89 0.97 -2.40 -10.27
C VAL A 89 2.10 -2.91 -9.39
N PHE A 90 2.46 -2.16 -8.35
CA PHE A 90 3.27 -2.70 -7.27
C PHE A 90 2.40 -3.42 -6.25
N TYR A 91 2.70 -4.69 -5.96
CA TYR A 91 2.04 -5.45 -4.89
C TYR A 91 3.02 -5.83 -3.78
N GLY A 92 2.89 -5.16 -2.63
CA GLY A 92 3.84 -5.28 -1.53
C GLY A 92 3.21 -5.00 -0.16
N LYS A 93 4.03 -5.00 0.89
CA LYS A 93 3.62 -4.58 2.23
C LYS A 93 4.22 -3.21 2.52
N LEU A 94 3.40 -2.18 2.69
CA LEU A 94 3.86 -0.82 3.04
C LEU A 94 3.13 -0.33 4.30
N LEU A 95 2.02 0.38 4.14
CA LEU A 95 1.23 0.92 5.25
C LEU A 95 0.75 -0.20 6.17
N ARG A 96 0.99 -0.02 7.49
CA ARG A 96 0.70 -1.02 8.54
C ARG A 96 1.31 -2.41 8.29
N LYS A 97 2.31 -2.52 7.40
CA LYS A 97 2.93 -3.77 6.97
C LYS A 97 1.91 -4.75 6.34
N LYS A 98 0.87 -4.22 5.69
CA LYS A 98 -0.23 -5.00 5.11
C LYS A 98 -0.13 -5.11 3.58
N PRO A 99 -0.56 -6.24 2.99
CA PRO A 99 -0.54 -6.41 1.55
C PRO A 99 -1.45 -5.40 0.84
N MET A 100 -0.88 -4.65 -0.09
CA MET A 100 -1.55 -3.59 -0.82
C MET A 100 -1.08 -3.53 -2.27
N LEU A 101 -1.95 -3.02 -3.13
CA LEU A 101 -1.67 -2.66 -4.51
C LEU A 101 -1.42 -1.15 -4.57
N VAL A 102 -0.41 -0.74 -5.33
CA VAL A 102 -0.03 0.66 -5.54
C VAL A 102 0.05 0.90 -7.05
N SER A 103 -0.62 1.95 -7.51
CA SER A 103 -0.49 2.45 -8.88
C SER A 103 0.94 2.89 -9.14
N LEU A 104 1.46 2.61 -10.33
CA LEU A 104 2.80 3.03 -10.72
C LEU A 104 2.96 4.56 -10.72
N GLN A 105 1.86 5.31 -10.87
CA GLN A 105 1.89 6.78 -10.79
C GLN A 105 2.22 7.27 -9.38
N LEU A 106 1.83 6.53 -8.34
CA LEU A 106 2.10 6.90 -6.94
C LEU A 106 3.30 6.17 -6.33
N LEU A 107 3.83 5.15 -7.01
CA LEU A 107 4.96 4.37 -6.54
C LEU A 107 6.21 5.23 -6.26
N PRO A 108 6.59 6.23 -7.10
CA PRO A 108 7.71 7.12 -6.79
C PRO A 108 7.56 7.91 -5.49
N TYR A 109 6.34 8.30 -5.09
CA TYR A 109 6.12 9.02 -3.85
C TYR A 109 6.27 8.12 -2.62
N PHE A 110 5.89 6.85 -2.71
CA PHE A 110 6.22 5.86 -1.66
C PHE A 110 7.72 5.61 -1.60
N TYR A 111 8.38 5.50 -2.76
CA TYR A 111 9.83 5.29 -2.85
C TYR A 111 10.61 6.46 -2.24
N ALA A 112 10.22 7.71 -2.50
CA ALA A 112 10.85 8.92 -1.95
C ALA A 112 10.83 8.99 -0.41
N LEU A 113 9.92 8.27 0.24
CA LEU A 113 9.83 8.16 1.70
C LEU A 113 10.48 6.87 2.26
N SER A 114 11.09 6.06 1.40
CA SER A 114 11.73 4.81 1.80
C SER A 114 13.25 5.00 1.99
N PRO A 115 13.91 4.16 2.81
CA PRO A 115 15.37 4.15 2.92
C PRO A 115 16.02 3.36 1.76
N ASN A 116 15.54 3.54 0.53
CA ASN A 116 16.15 2.97 -0.67
C ASN A 116 16.61 4.14 -1.54
N TYR A 117 17.93 4.33 -1.68
CA TYR A 117 18.52 5.55 -2.24
C TYR A 117 18.96 5.41 -3.69
N GLY A 118 18.64 4.29 -4.33
CA GLY A 118 18.85 4.08 -5.77
C GLY A 118 20.09 3.27 -6.10
N ASP A 119 20.93 2.93 -5.12
CA ASP A 119 22.04 2.00 -5.31
C ASP A 119 21.66 0.60 -4.84
N LEU A 120 22.07 -0.41 -5.61
CA LEU A 120 21.91 -1.81 -5.25
C LEU A 120 22.79 -2.19 -4.06
N ASP A 121 23.84 -1.43 -3.76
CA ASP A 121 24.76 -1.70 -2.65
C ASP A 121 24.41 -0.94 -1.35
N ASP A 122 23.43 -0.02 -1.36
CA ASP A 122 23.00 0.77 -0.19
C ASP A 122 22.60 -0.08 1.03
N TYR A 123 22.20 -1.33 0.80
CA TYR A 123 21.81 -2.26 1.88
C TYR A 123 22.98 -2.66 2.78
N GLN A 124 24.23 -2.60 2.28
CA GLN A 124 25.42 -2.96 3.05
C GLN A 124 25.63 -1.97 4.19
N GLN A 125 25.66 -0.68 3.87
CA GLN A 125 25.78 0.39 4.87
C GLN A 125 24.62 0.35 5.89
N GLN A 126 23.37 0.13 5.43
CA GLN A 126 22.23 0.02 6.35
C GLN A 126 22.33 -1.16 7.31
N TYR A 127 22.92 -2.27 6.87
CA TYR A 127 23.20 -3.39 7.75
C TYR A 127 24.28 -3.04 8.78
N GLU A 128 25.36 -2.40 8.36
CA GLU A 128 26.44 -1.95 9.25
C GLU A 128 25.94 -0.95 10.31
N ASP A 129 25.01 -0.06 9.92
CA ASP A 129 24.37 0.91 10.80
C ASP A 129 23.30 0.28 11.74
N GLY A 130 23.02 -1.02 11.60
CA GLY A 130 22.03 -1.73 12.40
C GLY A 130 20.56 -1.45 12.01
N LEU A 131 20.33 -0.87 10.84
CA LEU A 131 19.02 -0.51 10.29
C LEU A 131 18.40 -1.63 9.43
N LEU A 132 19.16 -2.69 9.15
CA LEU A 132 18.73 -3.87 8.41
C LEU A 132 19.09 -5.14 9.18
N THR A 133 18.14 -6.07 9.33
CA THR A 133 18.43 -7.36 9.99
C THR A 133 19.36 -8.23 9.15
N ILE A 134 20.10 -9.17 9.79
CA ILE A 134 20.95 -10.12 9.07
C ILE A 134 20.13 -11.00 8.12
N GLU A 135 18.91 -11.38 8.50
CA GLU A 135 18.03 -12.16 7.64
C GLU A 135 17.58 -11.36 6.41
N ALA A 136 17.22 -10.08 6.58
CA ALA A 136 16.90 -9.20 5.46
C ALA A 136 18.11 -8.98 4.55
N ARG A 137 19.31 -8.77 5.13
CA ARG A 137 20.58 -8.68 4.38
C ARG A 137 20.84 -9.92 3.55
N ASN A 138 20.74 -11.11 4.14
CA ASN A 138 20.98 -12.38 3.46
C ASN A 138 19.98 -12.62 2.31
N ILE A 139 18.71 -12.28 2.52
CA ILE A 139 17.69 -12.36 1.47
C ILE A 139 18.02 -11.39 0.32
N TYR A 140 18.38 -10.14 0.64
CA TYR A 140 18.73 -9.15 -0.36
C TYR A 140 19.96 -9.58 -1.17
N GLN A 141 21.03 -10.01 -0.49
CA GLN A 141 22.25 -10.54 -1.13
C GLN A 141 21.93 -11.72 -2.06
N ALA A 142 21.13 -12.67 -1.61
CA ALA A 142 20.76 -13.82 -2.43
C ALA A 142 20.06 -13.39 -3.73
N LEU A 143 19.15 -12.41 -3.67
CA LEU A 143 18.49 -11.85 -4.86
C LEU A 143 19.46 -11.06 -5.75
N LEU A 144 20.42 -10.34 -5.15
CA LEU A 144 21.47 -9.64 -5.87
C LEU A 144 22.33 -10.61 -6.70
N ASP A 145 22.77 -11.72 -6.08
CA ASP A 145 23.67 -12.70 -6.68
C ASP A 145 22.98 -13.62 -7.71
N HIS A 146 21.73 -14.01 -7.44
CA HIS A 146 21.05 -15.06 -8.21
C HIS A 146 19.86 -14.58 -9.03
N GLY A 147 19.45 -13.32 -8.89
CA GLY A 147 18.30 -12.76 -9.59
C GLY A 147 16.95 -13.18 -8.98
N PRO A 148 15.86 -13.10 -9.78
CA PRO A 148 14.53 -13.46 -9.33
C PRO A 148 14.45 -14.89 -8.79
N MET A 149 13.88 -15.06 -7.60
CA MET A 149 13.80 -16.37 -6.94
C MET A 149 12.46 -16.64 -6.28
N SER A 150 12.02 -17.90 -6.37
CA SER A 150 10.84 -18.37 -5.64
C SER A 150 11.09 -18.37 -4.14
N THR A 151 10.04 -18.16 -3.32
CA THR A 151 10.11 -18.20 -1.85
C THR A 151 10.82 -19.46 -1.34
N SER A 152 10.58 -20.61 -2.00
CA SER A 152 11.20 -21.88 -1.62
C SER A 152 12.72 -21.86 -1.81
N ARG A 153 13.20 -21.38 -2.97
CA ARG A 153 14.64 -21.26 -3.24
C ARG A 153 15.29 -20.15 -2.41
N LEU A 154 14.62 -19.01 -2.29
CA LEU A 154 15.12 -17.86 -1.52
C LEU A 154 15.35 -18.21 -0.04
N ARG A 155 14.49 -19.07 0.55
CA ARG A 155 14.72 -19.63 1.89
C ARG A 155 15.96 -20.52 1.96
N GLN A 156 16.29 -21.23 0.90
CA GLN A 156 17.47 -22.07 0.83
C GLN A 156 18.75 -21.22 0.79
N GLU A 157 18.81 -20.26 -0.13
CA GLU A 157 19.97 -19.39 -0.31
C GLU A 157 20.21 -18.49 0.91
N ALA A 158 19.14 -17.98 1.55
CA ALA A 158 19.25 -17.12 2.74
C ALA A 158 19.53 -17.89 4.05
N GLY A 159 19.67 -19.22 4.01
CA GLY A 159 19.90 -20.05 5.21
C GLY A 159 18.69 -20.13 6.15
N LEU A 160 17.47 -19.94 5.63
CA LEU A 160 16.21 -19.87 6.38
C LEU A 160 15.25 -21.02 6.01
N GLN A 161 15.81 -22.19 5.71
CA GLN A 161 15.05 -23.39 5.39
C GLN A 161 14.23 -23.89 6.60
N GLY A 162 13.17 -24.64 6.30
CA GLY A 162 12.32 -25.28 7.30
C GLY A 162 11.14 -24.42 7.79
N GLY A 163 10.49 -24.94 8.84
CA GLY A 163 9.28 -24.34 9.44
C GLY A 163 9.58 -23.54 10.71
N GLY A 164 8.54 -23.32 11.53
CA GLY A 164 8.66 -22.76 12.88
C GLY A 164 9.38 -21.40 12.91
N ALA A 165 10.43 -21.31 13.73
CA ALA A 165 11.18 -20.07 13.94
C ALA A 165 11.81 -19.53 12.65
N ASN A 166 12.39 -20.38 11.80
CA ASN A 166 12.97 -19.95 10.52
C ASN A 166 11.92 -19.39 9.58
N ALA A 167 10.74 -20.00 9.54
CA ALA A 167 9.64 -19.47 8.74
C ALA A 167 9.19 -18.08 9.21
N ARG A 168 9.15 -17.84 10.53
CA ARG A 168 8.83 -16.52 11.09
C ARG A 168 9.92 -15.48 10.79
N ARG A 169 11.20 -15.85 10.95
CA ARG A 169 12.35 -14.99 10.63
C ARG A 169 12.33 -14.57 9.16
N PHE A 170 12.08 -15.52 8.25
CA PHE A 170 11.93 -15.24 6.83
C PHE A 170 10.77 -14.28 6.53
N GLU A 171 9.57 -14.53 7.08
CA GLU A 171 8.43 -13.64 6.85
C GLU A 171 8.65 -12.23 7.40
N ASN A 172 9.34 -12.10 8.54
CA ASN A 172 9.72 -10.81 9.10
C ASN A 172 10.70 -10.07 8.17
N ALA A 173 11.75 -10.75 7.72
CA ALA A 173 12.75 -10.18 6.81
C ALA A 173 12.14 -9.78 5.45
N ILE A 174 11.27 -10.61 4.88
CA ILE A 174 10.50 -10.27 3.67
C ILE A 174 9.59 -9.06 3.89
N THR A 175 9.01 -8.92 5.08
CA THR A 175 8.17 -7.77 5.43
C THR A 175 9.02 -6.50 5.58
N GLU A 176 10.16 -6.59 6.26
CA GLU A 176 11.14 -5.51 6.41
C GLU A 176 11.61 -4.99 5.05
N LEU A 177 12.06 -5.89 4.17
CA LEU A 177 12.51 -5.52 2.82
C LEU A 177 11.39 -4.92 1.95
N GLN A 178 10.14 -5.40 2.07
CA GLN A 178 9.01 -4.81 1.34
C GLN A 178 8.65 -3.42 1.85
N VAL A 179 8.63 -3.22 3.17
CA VAL A 179 8.31 -1.92 3.78
C VAL A 179 9.36 -0.89 3.40
N GLN A 180 10.62 -1.29 3.29
CA GLN A 180 11.72 -0.44 2.82
C GLN A 180 11.82 -0.37 1.29
N ILE A 181 10.89 -0.96 0.54
CA ILE A 181 10.84 -0.96 -0.94
C ILE A 181 12.16 -1.47 -1.55
N LYS A 182 12.80 -2.46 -0.92
CA LYS A 182 14.06 -3.07 -1.38
C LYS A 182 13.83 -4.23 -2.33
N ILE A 183 12.70 -4.93 -2.20
CA ILE A 183 12.31 -6.06 -3.04
C ILE A 183 10.89 -5.89 -3.58
N ALA A 184 10.61 -6.54 -4.71
CA ALA A 184 9.28 -6.61 -5.30
C ALA A 184 8.87 -8.06 -5.53
N LYS A 185 7.55 -8.33 -5.49
CA LYS A 185 7.00 -9.56 -6.04
C LYS A 185 6.89 -9.40 -7.55
N THR A 186 7.62 -10.21 -8.29
CA THR A 186 7.71 -10.13 -9.76
C THR A 186 7.04 -11.29 -10.47
N GLY A 187 6.58 -12.30 -9.72
CA GLY A 187 5.89 -13.44 -10.31
C GLY A 187 5.38 -14.45 -9.30
N ILE A 188 4.89 -15.55 -9.84
CA ILE A 188 4.55 -16.77 -9.11
C ILE A 188 5.26 -17.97 -9.74
N SER A 189 5.48 -19.01 -8.95
CA SER A 189 6.06 -20.28 -9.38
C SER A 189 5.26 -21.42 -8.79
N ASP A 190 5.01 -22.45 -9.58
CA ASP A 190 4.34 -23.69 -9.19
C ASP A 190 5.34 -24.81 -8.81
N ALA A 191 6.65 -24.52 -8.85
CA ALA A 191 7.73 -25.49 -8.70
C ALA A 191 7.91 -26.05 -7.27
N ASN A 192 6.99 -25.78 -6.35
CA ASN A 192 7.05 -26.31 -4.98
C ASN A 192 5.95 -27.35 -4.72
N ARG A 193 6.08 -28.08 -3.61
CA ARG A 193 5.13 -29.16 -3.22
C ARG A 193 3.67 -28.71 -3.06
N TRP A 194 3.41 -27.41 -2.99
CA TRP A 194 2.09 -26.82 -2.80
C TRP A 194 1.54 -26.17 -4.08
N GLY A 195 2.27 -26.25 -5.19
CA GLY A 195 1.88 -25.67 -6.48
C GLY A 195 1.84 -24.13 -6.51
N TYR A 196 2.43 -23.46 -5.52
CA TYR A 196 2.41 -22.00 -5.42
C TYR A 196 3.53 -21.43 -4.54
N ALA A 197 4.30 -20.51 -5.10
CA ALA A 197 5.28 -19.67 -4.42
C ALA A 197 5.33 -18.28 -5.08
N TYR A 198 5.56 -17.23 -4.30
CA TYR A 198 5.96 -15.95 -4.88
C TYR A 198 7.37 -16.06 -5.46
N VAL A 199 7.60 -15.33 -6.54
CA VAL A 199 8.93 -14.97 -7.03
C VAL A 199 9.20 -13.53 -6.61
N TYR A 200 10.33 -13.31 -5.95
CA TYR A 200 10.81 -12.00 -5.57
C TYR A 200 12.05 -11.63 -6.39
N ASP A 201 12.23 -10.35 -6.68
CA ASP A 201 13.47 -9.77 -7.19
C ASP A 201 13.74 -8.44 -6.46
N LEU A 202 14.91 -7.86 -6.71
CA LEU A 202 15.26 -6.52 -6.25
C LEU A 202 14.30 -5.49 -6.86
N PHE A 203 13.85 -4.55 -6.04
CA PHE A 203 12.89 -3.54 -6.47
C PHE A 203 13.41 -2.72 -7.66
N LEU A 204 14.69 -2.33 -7.63
CA LEU A 204 15.33 -1.53 -8.68
C LEU A 204 15.53 -2.30 -9.99
N ARG A 205 15.50 -3.64 -9.98
CA ARG A 205 15.45 -4.43 -11.23
C ARG A 205 14.04 -4.50 -11.79
N ALA A 206 13.05 -4.67 -10.91
CA ALA A 206 11.64 -4.75 -11.30
C ALA A 206 11.08 -3.40 -11.79
N PHE A 207 11.54 -2.29 -11.21
CA PHE A 207 11.06 -0.92 -11.48
C PHE A 207 12.23 0.06 -11.66
N PRO A 208 13.05 -0.10 -12.72
CA PRO A 208 14.33 0.62 -12.86
C PRO A 208 14.19 2.14 -12.99
N GLN A 209 13.02 2.62 -13.41
CA GLN A 209 12.77 4.06 -13.59
C GLN A 209 12.29 4.77 -12.32
N VAL A 210 11.87 4.03 -11.29
CA VAL A 210 11.23 4.65 -10.11
C VAL A 210 12.22 5.50 -9.32
N SER A 211 13.48 5.07 -9.20
CA SER A 211 14.50 5.83 -8.49
C SER A 211 14.73 7.20 -9.15
N GLU A 212 14.87 7.24 -10.48
CA GLU A 212 15.02 8.51 -11.21
C GLU A 212 13.75 9.37 -11.15
N GLN A 213 12.56 8.77 -11.24
CA GLN A 213 11.29 9.49 -11.09
C GLN A 213 11.13 10.11 -9.69
N ALA A 214 11.63 9.43 -8.65
CA ALA A 214 11.56 9.89 -7.28
C ALA A 214 12.64 10.91 -6.91
N ARG A 215 13.69 11.06 -7.72
CA ARG A 215 14.88 11.88 -7.43
C ARG A 215 14.55 13.33 -7.06
N LEU A 216 13.52 13.91 -7.68
CA LEU A 216 13.11 15.30 -7.44
C LEU A 216 11.90 15.42 -6.49
N ILE A 217 11.34 14.29 -6.06
CA ILE A 217 10.19 14.28 -5.15
C ILE A 217 10.73 14.50 -3.74
N SER A 218 10.43 15.67 -3.18
CA SER A 218 10.75 15.95 -1.77
C SER A 218 9.86 15.13 -0.83
N SER A 219 10.32 14.89 0.41
CA SER A 219 9.49 14.24 1.43
C SER A 219 8.17 14.97 1.66
N ASP A 220 8.18 16.31 1.66
CA ASP A 220 6.98 17.14 1.81
C ASP A 220 5.98 16.94 0.66
N GLU A 221 6.47 16.85 -0.59
CA GLU A 221 5.64 16.58 -1.76
C GLU A 221 5.06 15.16 -1.74
N ALA A 222 5.87 14.16 -1.37
CA ALA A 222 5.42 12.78 -1.22
C ALA A 222 4.36 12.63 -0.12
N MET A 223 4.60 13.19 1.06
CA MET A 223 3.64 13.15 2.15
C MET A 223 2.33 13.87 1.77
N THR A 224 2.42 15.03 1.11
CA THR A 224 1.24 15.77 0.62
C THR A 224 0.42 14.92 -0.34
N THR A 225 1.07 14.37 -1.36
CA THR A 225 0.42 13.61 -2.42
C THR A 225 -0.29 12.38 -1.85
N LEU A 226 0.41 11.62 -0.99
CA LEU A 226 -0.15 10.41 -0.39
C LEU A 226 -1.28 10.72 0.60
N LEU A 227 -1.14 11.76 1.44
CA LEU A 227 -2.14 12.16 2.40
C LEU A 227 -3.42 12.67 1.72
N LEU A 228 -3.29 13.60 0.76
CA LEU A 228 -4.44 14.16 0.05
C LEU A 228 -5.15 13.09 -0.78
N LYS A 229 -4.41 12.19 -1.45
CA LYS A 229 -5.00 11.06 -2.16
C LYS A 229 -5.79 10.16 -1.20
N HIS A 230 -5.22 9.84 -0.05
CA HIS A 230 -5.88 9.01 0.95
C HIS A 230 -7.15 9.67 1.50
N LEU A 231 -7.07 10.96 1.87
CA LEU A 231 -8.22 11.71 2.37
C LEU A 231 -9.31 11.87 1.32
N ASN A 232 -8.93 12.06 0.05
CA ASN A 232 -9.88 12.02 -1.05
C ASN A 232 -10.58 10.65 -1.09
N ASN A 233 -9.85 9.54 -1.09
CA ASN A 233 -10.52 8.23 -1.13
C ASN A 233 -11.41 7.99 0.11
N THR A 234 -10.90 8.28 1.30
CA THR A 234 -11.57 7.97 2.58
C THR A 234 -12.61 9.01 3.01
N VAL A 235 -12.75 10.09 2.24
CA VAL A 235 -13.60 11.27 2.46
C VAL A 235 -13.17 12.12 3.66
N ALA A 236 -13.09 11.51 4.83
CA ALA A 236 -12.66 12.16 6.07
C ALA A 236 -12.14 11.11 7.05
N GLN A 237 -11.10 11.46 7.81
CA GLN A 237 -10.49 10.60 8.82
C GLN A 237 -10.09 11.41 10.05
N SER A 238 -10.03 10.76 11.22
CA SER A 238 -9.44 11.39 12.40
C SER A 238 -7.92 11.48 12.24
N GLU A 239 -7.31 12.52 12.80
CA GLU A 239 -5.86 12.69 12.78
C GLU A 239 -5.12 11.49 13.41
N SER A 240 -5.66 10.95 14.50
CA SER A 240 -5.09 9.77 15.17
C SER A 240 -5.11 8.51 14.30
N ALA A 241 -6.12 8.34 13.44
CA ALA A 241 -6.15 7.23 12.49
C ALA A 241 -5.09 7.40 11.40
N LEU A 242 -4.90 8.62 10.89
CA LEU A 242 -3.92 8.91 9.85
C LEU A 242 -2.48 8.81 10.35
N LYS A 243 -2.17 9.37 11.53
CA LYS A 243 -0.86 9.21 12.19
C LYS A 243 -0.51 7.74 12.34
N ARG A 244 -1.47 6.92 12.78
CA ARG A 244 -1.26 5.46 12.92
C ARG A 244 -1.11 4.75 11.58
N LEU A 245 -1.77 5.23 10.52
CA LEU A 245 -1.72 4.63 9.19
C LEU A 245 -0.37 4.84 8.52
N PHE A 246 0.07 6.11 8.48
CA PHE A 246 1.28 6.54 7.79
C PHE A 246 2.56 6.34 8.62
N ASP A 247 2.46 6.43 9.94
CA ASP A 247 3.59 6.23 10.86
C ASP A 247 4.76 7.18 10.57
N TRP A 248 4.46 8.40 10.11
CA TRP A 248 5.42 9.48 9.93
C TRP A 248 5.76 10.15 11.26
N ASP A 249 6.91 10.81 11.32
CA ASP A 249 7.34 11.52 12.51
C ASP A 249 6.37 12.66 12.87
N SER A 250 6.14 12.85 14.17
CA SER A 250 5.20 13.86 14.67
C SER A 250 5.52 15.28 14.19
N TRP A 251 6.80 15.63 14.08
CA TRP A 251 7.22 16.97 13.66
C TRP A 251 6.97 17.21 12.17
N GLU A 252 7.19 16.19 11.32
CA GLU A 252 6.86 16.26 9.89
C GLU A 252 5.36 16.36 9.70
N TRP A 253 4.61 15.56 10.45
CA TRP A 253 3.15 15.58 10.44
C TRP A 253 2.59 16.95 10.82
N GLU A 254 3.02 17.54 11.93
CA GLU A 254 2.53 18.84 12.41
C GLU A 254 2.77 19.94 11.37
N ARG A 255 3.99 20.00 10.81
CA ARG A 255 4.35 20.94 9.76
C ARG A 255 3.53 20.74 8.48
N LEU A 256 3.30 19.47 8.09
CA LEU A 256 2.49 19.13 6.91
C LEU A 256 1.05 19.63 7.07
N ILE A 257 0.40 19.32 8.19
CA ILE A 257 -0.99 19.71 8.45
C ILE A 257 -1.13 21.23 8.51
N GLU A 258 -0.23 21.92 9.22
CA GLU A 258 -0.23 23.38 9.29
C GLU A 258 -0.13 24.00 7.88
N ARG A 259 0.85 23.54 7.09
CA ARG A 259 1.06 24.06 5.73
C ARG A 259 -0.13 23.81 4.82
N LEU A 260 -0.69 22.60 4.82
CA LEU A 260 -1.83 22.25 3.96
C LEU A 260 -3.12 23.00 4.37
N THR A 261 -3.31 23.26 5.65
CA THR A 261 -4.43 24.08 6.13
C THR A 261 -4.23 25.55 5.76
N GLN A 262 -3.04 26.11 5.94
CA GLN A 262 -2.74 27.50 5.51
C GLN A 262 -2.89 27.68 3.99
N ALA A 263 -2.49 26.67 3.20
CA ALA A 263 -2.68 26.65 1.75
C ALA A 263 -4.15 26.42 1.31
N GLY A 264 -5.06 26.14 2.25
CA GLY A 264 -6.46 25.86 1.96
C GLY A 264 -6.67 24.55 1.18
N GLN A 265 -5.76 23.58 1.27
CA GLN A 265 -5.93 22.26 0.66
C GLN A 265 -6.60 21.27 1.63
N LEU A 266 -6.52 21.55 2.93
CA LEU A 266 -6.95 20.66 3.99
C LEU A 266 -7.81 21.39 5.02
N VAL A 267 -8.95 20.79 5.36
CA VAL A 267 -9.85 21.21 6.45
C VAL A 267 -9.62 20.29 7.65
N ALA A 268 -9.38 20.86 8.83
CA ALA A 268 -9.02 20.13 10.04
C ALA A 268 -10.12 20.09 11.13
N ASP A 269 -11.22 20.80 10.95
CA ASP A 269 -12.32 20.96 11.93
C ASP A 269 -13.67 20.41 11.41
N LEU A 270 -13.63 19.41 10.51
CA LEU A 270 -14.84 18.79 9.99
C LEU A 270 -15.46 17.87 11.05
N ASN A 271 -16.67 18.21 11.52
CA ASN A 271 -17.44 17.37 12.41
C ASN A 271 -18.40 16.50 11.60
N ILE A 272 -18.48 15.22 11.94
CA ILE A 272 -19.38 14.27 11.29
C ILE A 272 -20.42 13.86 12.33
N GLU A 273 -21.71 13.98 11.99
CA GLU A 273 -22.81 13.65 12.90
C GLU A 273 -22.65 12.27 13.54
N GLY A 274 -22.67 12.20 14.87
CA GLY A 274 -22.56 10.93 15.61
C GLY A 274 -21.15 10.30 15.63
N VAL A 275 -20.14 10.95 15.04
CA VAL A 275 -18.73 10.50 15.08
C VAL A 275 -17.91 11.45 15.94
N ARG A 276 -17.10 10.91 16.84
CA ARG A 276 -16.32 11.70 17.80
C ARG A 276 -15.16 12.43 17.13
N GLY A 277 -15.01 13.71 17.49
CA GLY A 277 -13.84 14.54 17.22
C GLY A 277 -13.95 15.34 15.92
N PRO A 278 -13.04 16.31 15.71
CA PRO A 278 -12.85 16.86 14.39
C PRO A 278 -12.11 15.85 13.50
N HIS A 279 -12.43 15.89 12.21
CA HIS A 279 -11.85 15.06 11.17
C HIS A 279 -11.12 15.95 10.15
N LEU A 280 -10.12 15.35 9.52
CA LEU A 280 -9.39 15.91 8.40
C LEU A 280 -10.07 15.49 7.10
N ALA A 281 -10.24 16.42 6.18
CA ALA A 281 -10.75 16.19 4.83
C ALA A 281 -10.11 17.17 3.83
N THR A 282 -10.04 16.80 2.56
CA THR A 282 -9.58 17.74 1.52
C THR A 282 -10.63 18.83 1.30
N ARG A 283 -10.20 20.01 0.85
CA ARG A 283 -11.10 21.12 0.54
C ARG A 283 -12.14 20.72 -0.51
N GLU A 284 -11.73 20.02 -1.55
CA GLU A 284 -12.60 19.52 -2.62
C GLU A 284 -13.67 18.58 -2.05
N THR A 285 -13.29 17.71 -1.12
CA THR A 285 -14.23 16.80 -0.47
C THR A 285 -15.25 17.54 0.40
N CYS A 286 -14.84 18.60 1.10
CA CYS A 286 -15.79 19.47 1.81
C CYS A 286 -16.82 20.10 0.86
N VAL A 287 -16.38 20.57 -0.31
CA VAL A 287 -17.28 21.12 -1.34
C VAL A 287 -18.25 20.05 -1.87
N GLU A 288 -17.79 18.83 -2.13
CA GLU A 288 -18.65 17.70 -2.54
C GLU A 288 -19.68 17.32 -1.48
N LEU A 289 -19.34 17.50 -0.19
CA LEU A 289 -20.26 17.30 0.94
C LEU A 289 -21.21 18.49 1.15
N GLY A 290 -21.14 19.53 0.31
CA GLY A 290 -22.02 20.70 0.36
C GLY A 290 -21.68 21.70 1.47
N VAL A 291 -20.50 21.62 2.07
CA VAL A 291 -20.04 22.57 3.08
C VAL A 291 -19.00 23.52 2.49
N LYS A 292 -19.13 24.81 2.81
CA LYS A 292 -18.12 25.80 2.43
C LYS A 292 -16.94 25.71 3.42
N PRO A 293 -15.74 25.35 2.91
CA PRO A 293 -14.51 25.25 3.71
C PRO A 293 -14.02 26.62 4.16
#